data_AF-A0A699U5D5-F1
#
_entry.id   AF-A0A699U5D5-F1
#
_cell.length_a   1.000
_cell.length_b   1.000
_cell.length_c   1.000
_cell.angle_alpha   90.00
_cell.angle_beta   90.00
_cell.angle_gamma   90.00
#
_symmetry.space_group_name_H-M   'P 1'
#
loop_
_entity.id
_entity.type
_entity.pdbx_description
1 polymer ?
#
loop_
_entity_poly.entity_id
_entity_poly.type
_entity_poly.pdbx_seq_one_letter_code
_entity_poly.pdbx_strand_id
1 'polypeptide(L)'
;GQYPQWRSRFLRYIDTTPNGDALRKCILNGPYIPTTVLVQAVDATDDSPAIPEHVTVKTPMNMSPANKAHFKAEKEAIHFILTGIGVEIYSTVDACQTAQEM
;
A
#
# COMPACT_ATOMS: atom_id res chain seq x y z
N GLY A 1 24.35 -0.54 20.59
CA GLY A 1 23.21 0.34 20.92
C GLY A 1 21.93 -0.40 20.60
N GLN A 2 21.03 -0.57 21.57
CA GLN A 2 19.81 -1.34 21.37
C GLN A 2 18.77 -0.45 20.69
N TYR A 3 18.84 -0.41 19.35
CA TYR A 3 17.82 0.25 18.55
C TYR A 3 16.45 -0.29 18.98
N PRO A 4 15.46 0.58 19.27
CA PRO A 4 14.10 0.14 19.50
C PRO A 4 13.68 -0.74 18.32
N GLN A 5 13.27 -1.98 18.60
CA GLN A 5 12.92 -2.95 17.57
C GLN A 5 11.95 -2.30 16.58
N TRP A 6 12.25 -2.45 15.29
CA TRP A 6 11.48 -1.90 14.18
C TRP A 6 9.97 -2.11 14.37
N ARG A 7 9.59 -3.30 14.83
CA ARG A 7 8.21 -3.68 15.13
C ARG A 7 7.49 -2.73 16.08
N SER A 8 8.15 -2.25 17.14
CA SER A 8 7.55 -1.30 18.10
C SER A 8 7.33 0.07 17.48
N ARG A 9 8.32 0.55 16.69
CA ARG A 9 8.20 1.81 15.94
C ARG A 9 7.07 1.75 14.91
N PHE A 10 6.94 0.61 14.25
CA PHE A 10 5.90 0.35 13.26
C PHE A 10 4.50 0.39 13.87
N LEU A 11 4.29 -0.29 15.01
CA LEU A 11 3.00 -0.26 15.70
C LEU A 11 2.62 1.15 16.14
N ARG A 12 3.58 1.90 16.72
CA ARG A 12 3.36 3.30 17.13
C ARG A 12 3.06 4.22 15.94
N TYR A 13 3.70 3.99 14.80
CA TYR A 13 3.40 4.74 13.57
C TYR A 13 1.96 4.51 13.11
N ILE A 14 1.52 3.24 13.08
CA ILE A 14 0.15 2.88 12.73
C ILE A 14 -0.86 3.53 13.67
N ASP A 15 -0.59 3.55 14.98
CA ASP A 15 -1.51 4.11 15.98
C ASP A 15 -1.67 5.63 15.92
N THR A 16 -0.67 6.34 15.37
CA THR A 16 -0.62 7.80 15.37
C THR A 16 -0.95 8.43 14.02
N THR A 17 -0.95 7.65 12.94
CA THR A 17 -1.18 8.15 11.59
C THR A 17 -2.67 8.18 11.23
N PRO A 18 -3.17 9.21 10.52
CA PRO A 18 -4.57 9.31 10.12
C PRO A 18 -5.04 8.17 9.19
N ASN A 19 -4.12 7.49 8.51
CA ASN A 19 -4.42 6.31 7.68
C ASN A 19 -4.28 4.98 8.45
N GLY A 20 -4.11 5.02 9.78
CA GLY A 20 -3.76 3.86 10.61
C GLY A 20 -4.72 2.69 10.44
N ASP A 21 -6.03 2.96 10.44
CA ASP A 21 -7.05 1.94 10.22
C ASP A 21 -6.99 1.31 8.83
N ALA A 22 -6.69 2.12 7.79
CA ALA A 22 -6.54 1.62 6.43
C ALA A 22 -5.28 0.74 6.30
N LEU A 23 -4.19 1.12 6.97
CA LEU A 23 -2.97 0.32 7.05
C LEU A 23 -3.21 -1.01 7.77
N ARG A 24 -3.88 -1.00 8.93
CA ARG A 24 -4.25 -2.22 9.66
C ARG A 24 -5.09 -3.16 8.79
N LYS A 25 -6.12 -2.62 8.13
CA LYS A 25 -6.97 -3.39 7.22
C LYS A 25 -6.17 -3.96 6.05
N CYS A 26 -5.25 -3.20 5.46
CA CYS A 26 -4.42 -3.69 4.37
C CYS A 26 -3.49 -4.84 4.82
N ILE A 27 -2.84 -4.70 5.98
CA ILE A 27 -1.96 -5.74 6.52
C ILE A 27 -2.75 -7.04 6.79
N LEU A 28 -3.99 -6.93 7.28
CA LEU A 28 -4.83 -8.08 7.61
C LEU A 28 -5.50 -8.72 6.40
N ASN A 29 -6.03 -7.92 5.48
CA ASN A 29 -6.80 -8.39 4.32
C ASN A 29 -5.93 -8.66 3.10
N GLY A 30 -4.67 -8.24 3.14
CA GLY A 30 -3.73 -8.39 2.03
C GLY A 30 -3.91 -7.30 0.95
N PRO A 31 -3.23 -7.49 -0.19
CA PRO A 31 -3.19 -6.49 -1.26
C PRO A 31 -4.58 -6.23 -1.85
N TYR A 32 -4.82 -4.98 -2.28
CA TYR A 32 -6.04 -4.65 -2.99
C TYR A 32 -6.05 -5.36 -4.35
N ILE A 33 -7.12 -6.12 -4.62
CA ILE A 33 -7.31 -6.78 -5.90
C ILE A 33 -8.06 -5.81 -6.84
N PRO A 34 -7.44 -5.36 -7.95
CA PRO A 34 -8.13 -4.52 -8.92
C PRO A 34 -9.29 -5.29 -9.55
N THR A 35 -10.49 -4.68 -9.53
CA THR A 35 -11.64 -5.20 -10.26
C THR A 35 -11.67 -4.65 -11.67
N THR A 36 -11.98 -5.50 -12.64
CA THR A 36 -12.25 -5.12 -14.01
C THR A 36 -13.70 -4.65 -14.15
N VAL A 37 -13.94 -3.53 -14.83
CA VAL A 37 -15.28 -2.99 -15.09
C VAL A 37 -15.55 -3.08 -16.58
N LEU A 38 -16.72 -3.60 -16.92
CA LEU A 38 -17.26 -3.53 -18.28
C LEU A 38 -17.96 -2.18 -18.44
N VAL A 39 -17.46 -1.35 -19.36
CA VAL A 39 -18.13 -0.11 -19.76
C VAL A 39 -19.11 -0.46 -20.86
N GLN A 40 -20.39 -0.20 -20.63
CA GLN A 40 -21.45 -0.42 -21.63
C GLN A 40 -21.36 0.61 -22.75
N ALA A 41 -21.84 0.23 -23.94
CA ALA A 41 -21.92 1.14 -25.07
C ALA A 41 -22.89 2.28 -24.77
N VAL A 42 -22.51 3.48 -25.18
CA VAL A 42 -23.37 4.67 -25.18
C VAL A 42 -23.50 5.11 -26.63
N ASP A 43 -24.73 5.15 -27.11
CA ASP A 43 -25.04 5.62 -28.46
C ASP A 43 -24.66 7.09 -28.64
N ALA A 44 -24.36 7.46 -29.87
CA ALA A 44 -24.07 8.85 -30.21
C ALA A 44 -25.30 9.73 -29.97
N THR A 45 -25.08 10.90 -29.38
CA THR A 45 -26.02 12.02 -29.38
C THR A 45 -25.56 13.06 -30.41
N ASP A 46 -26.43 13.99 -30.81
CA ASP A 46 -26.10 15.04 -31.80
C ASP A 46 -24.82 15.82 -31.43
N ASP A 47 -24.49 15.92 -30.15
CA ASP A 47 -23.33 16.65 -29.62
C ASP A 47 -22.15 15.75 -29.18
N SER A 48 -22.23 14.41 -29.29
CA SER A 48 -21.16 13.53 -28.77
C SER A 48 -21.04 12.17 -29.47
N PRO A 49 -19.80 11.70 -29.74
CA PRO A 49 -19.55 10.44 -30.42
C PRO A 49 -19.93 9.21 -29.57
N ALA A 50 -20.32 8.13 -30.24
CA ALA A 50 -20.65 6.86 -29.60
C ALA A 50 -19.43 6.27 -28.87
N ILE A 51 -19.66 5.75 -27.67
CA ILE A 51 -18.65 5.05 -26.87
C ILE A 51 -18.90 3.55 -27.01
N PRO A 52 -17.96 2.76 -27.56
CA PRO A 52 -18.12 1.32 -27.68
C PRO A 52 -17.89 0.59 -26.35
N GLU A 53 -18.47 -0.61 -26.24
CA GLU A 53 -18.22 -1.49 -25.10
C GLU A 53 -16.74 -1.84 -25.00
N HIS A 54 -16.18 -1.65 -23.81
CA HIS A 54 -14.81 -2.04 -23.54
C HIS A 54 -14.60 -2.42 -22.08
N VAL A 55 -13.60 -3.27 -21.87
CA VAL A 55 -13.22 -3.77 -20.56
C VAL A 55 -12.07 -2.91 -20.05
N THR A 56 -12.28 -2.22 -18.93
CA THR A 56 -11.27 -1.37 -18.30
C THR A 56 -10.95 -1.87 -16.90
N VAL A 57 -9.67 -2.05 -16.60
CA VAL A 57 -9.20 -2.29 -15.23
C VAL A 57 -9.41 -1.02 -14.41
N LYS A 58 -9.94 -1.11 -13.19
CA LYS A 58 -10.06 0.05 -12.30
C LYS A 58 -8.68 0.66 -12.05
N THR A 59 -8.46 1.85 -12.60
CA THR A 59 -7.33 2.74 -12.30
C THR A 59 -7.68 3.60 -11.08
N PRO A 60 -6.73 4.11 -10.28
CA PRO A 60 -7.02 4.97 -9.12
C PRO A 60 -7.89 6.21 -9.39
N MET A 61 -8.00 6.63 -10.65
CA MET A 61 -8.88 7.71 -11.10
C MET A 61 -10.37 7.31 -11.12
N ASN A 62 -10.65 6.03 -11.34
CA ASN A 62 -12.00 5.46 -11.51
C ASN A 62 -12.41 4.52 -10.34
N MET A 63 -11.64 4.52 -9.25
CA MET A 63 -11.93 3.75 -8.03
C MET A 63 -12.82 4.54 -7.07
N SER A 64 -13.57 3.83 -6.22
CA SER A 64 -14.26 4.46 -5.09
C SER A 64 -13.24 5.08 -4.12
N PRO A 65 -13.62 6.11 -3.34
CA PRO A 65 -12.74 6.71 -2.33
C PRO A 65 -12.16 5.69 -1.34
N ALA A 66 -12.98 4.71 -0.92
CA ALA A 66 -12.55 3.64 -0.02
C ALA A 66 -11.46 2.75 -0.64
N ASN A 67 -11.62 2.33 -1.90
CA ASN A 67 -10.64 1.49 -2.59
C ASN A 67 -9.34 2.27 -2.87
N LYS A 68 -9.47 3.57 -3.19
CA LYS A 68 -8.32 4.45 -3.37
C LYS A 68 -7.52 4.62 -2.06
N ALA A 69 -8.21 4.76 -0.93
CA ALA A 69 -7.57 4.81 0.38
C ALA A 69 -6.88 3.47 0.72
N HIS A 70 -7.51 2.34 0.42
CA HIS A 70 -6.92 1.01 0.63
C HIS A 70 -5.65 0.81 -0.22
N PHE A 71 -5.71 1.11 -1.51
CA PHE A 71 -4.55 1.05 -2.41
C PHE A 71 -3.40 1.95 -1.97
N LYS A 72 -3.71 3.16 -1.46
CA LYS A 72 -2.69 4.07 -0.91
C LYS A 72 -2.04 3.47 0.35
N ALA A 73 -2.86 2.96 1.27
CA ALA A 73 -2.39 2.32 2.50
C ALA A 73 -1.52 1.10 2.18
N GLU A 74 -1.87 0.32 1.17
CA GLU A 74 -1.06 -0.81 0.71
C GLU A 74 0.33 -0.40 0.26
N LYS A 75 0.44 0.62 -0.60
CA LYS A 75 1.74 1.14 -1.04
C LYS A 75 2.60 1.61 0.13
N GLU A 76 1.97 2.29 1.09
CA GLU A 76 2.63 2.74 2.32
C GLU A 76 3.09 1.53 3.16
N ALA A 77 2.22 0.55 3.42
CA ALA A 77 2.53 -0.64 4.20
C ALA A 77 3.71 -1.43 3.62
N ILE A 78 3.73 -1.67 2.31
CA ILE A 78 4.82 -2.37 1.61
C ILE A 78 6.14 -1.60 1.79
N HIS A 79 6.12 -0.27 1.57
CA HIS A 79 7.32 0.56 1.72
C HIS A 79 7.86 0.52 3.16
N PHE A 80 6.99 0.62 4.16
CA PHE A 80 7.37 0.52 5.56
C PHE A 80 7.96 -0.85 5.87
N ILE A 81 7.28 -1.95 5.52
CA ILE A 81 7.76 -3.32 5.80
C ILE A 81 9.15 -3.56 5.19
N LEU A 82 9.36 -3.19 3.93
CA LEU A 82 10.65 -3.35 3.26
C LEU A 82 11.76 -2.52 3.91
N THR A 83 11.47 -1.25 4.22
CA THR A 83 12.44 -0.36 4.87
C THR A 83 12.82 -0.86 6.26
N GLY A 84 11.82 -1.33 7.01
CA GLY A 84 11.99 -1.84 8.35
C GLY A 84 12.82 -3.10 8.47
N ILE A 85 12.52 -4.09 7.63
CA ILE A 85 13.31 -5.33 7.54
C ILE A 85 14.76 -5.01 7.18
N GLY A 86 14.97 -4.08 6.23
CA GLY A 86 16.32 -3.61 5.88
C GLY A 86 17.07 -3.08 7.10
N VAL A 87 16.47 -2.15 7.85
CA VAL A 87 17.07 -1.56 9.05
C VAL A 87 17.40 -2.62 10.10
N GLU A 88 16.52 -3.60 10.31
CA GLU A 88 16.74 -4.68 11.29
C GLU A 88 17.89 -5.61 10.87
N ILE A 89 18.00 -5.96 9.58
CA ILE A 89 19.10 -6.76 9.03
C ILE A 89 20.43 -6.01 9.18
N TYR A 90 20.51 -4.76 8.73
CA TYR A 90 21.74 -3.96 8.85
C TYR A 90 22.17 -3.79 10.31
N SER A 91 21.22 -3.51 11.21
CA SER A 91 21.52 -3.39 12.65
C SER A 91 22.06 -4.69 13.24
N THR A 92 21.55 -5.85 12.77
CA THR A 92 22.02 -7.16 13.23
C THR A 92 23.43 -7.46 12.74
N VAL A 93 23.73 -7.20 11.45
CA VAL A 93 25.07 -7.40 10.88
C VAL A 93 26.11 -6.52 11.55
N ASP A 94 25.81 -5.23 11.75
CA ASP A 94 26.69 -4.27 12.42
C ASP A 94 27.02 -4.68 13.86
N ALA A 95 26.00 -5.15 14.61
CA ALA A 95 26.19 -5.66 15.96
C ALA A 95 27.08 -6.92 15.99
N CYS A 96 26.93 -7.83 15.02
CA CYS A 96 27.79 -9.01 14.88
C CYS A 96 29.24 -8.63 14.56
N GLN A 97 29.46 -7.67 13.64
CA GLN A 97 30.80 -7.19 13.29
C GLN A 97 31.49 -6.58 14.51
N THR A 98 30.79 -5.70 15.23
CA THR A 98 31.32 -5.07 16.45
C THR A 98 31.71 -6.10 17.52
N ALA A 99 30.95 -7.19 17.65
CA ALA A 99 31.24 -8.25 18.61
C ALA A 99 32.45 -9.12 18.21
N GLN A 100 32.78 -9.21 16.92
CA GLN A 100 33.93 -9.99 16.43
C GLN A 100 35.26 -9.20 16.51
N GLU A 101 35.20 -7.88 16.60
CA GLU A 101 36.36 -6.99 16.69
C GLU A 101 36.80 -6.67 18.13
N MET A 102 36.02 -7.07 19.14
CA MET A 102 36.33 -6.97 20.57
C MET A 102 36.95 -8.26 21.11
#